data_AF-A0A6P6VE08-F1
#
_entry.id   AF-A0A6P6VE08-F1
#
_cell.length_a   1.000
_cell.length_b   1.000
_cell.length_c   1.000
_cell.angle_alpha   90.00
_cell.angle_beta   90.00
_cell.angle_gamma   90.00
#
_symmetry.space_group_name_H-M   'P 1'
#
loop_
_entity.id
_entity.type
_entity.pdbx_description
1 polymer ?
#
loop_
_entity_poly.entity_id
_entity_poly.type
_entity_poly.pdbx_seq_one_letter_code
_entity_poly.pdbx_strand_id
1 'polypeptide(L)'
;MQATHVLLGRPSQYDERTSHDGFTNKYTFMHDNRKVTLVPLTPKQVHEDQVRLQQEHEEQRKLKGAEKSEGKLALNDSALEKRTERKQSMLAKARDVKKALLSYQHLLMIEFEDMFPEEIPDGLPPIRGIEHQINLIPGSPLPNKAPYRRVPRKPRNYKGKWTNCLRKVGCMKA
;
A
#
# COMPACT_ATOMS: atom_id res chain seq x y z
N MET A 1 3.19 -5.58 4.19
CA MET A 1 4.43 -4.90 3.77
C MET A 1 4.04 -3.54 3.21
N GLN A 2 4.43 -2.44 3.85
CA GLN A 2 4.14 -1.10 3.34
C GLN A 2 5.18 -0.75 2.27
N ALA A 3 4.73 -0.59 1.02
CA ALA A 3 5.55 -0.45 -0.18
C ALA A 3 6.44 0.81 -0.21
N THR A 4 6.20 1.76 0.71
CA THR A 4 6.99 2.99 0.88
C THR A 4 8.47 2.72 1.13
N HIS A 5 8.80 1.64 1.84
CA HIS A 5 10.19 1.27 2.18
C HIS A 5 10.99 0.67 1.01
N VAL A 6 10.33 0.20 -0.05
CA VAL A 6 11.00 -0.44 -1.20
C VAL A 6 11.26 0.59 -2.31
N LEU A 7 10.42 1.60 -2.43
CA LEU A 7 10.45 2.55 -3.55
C LEU A 7 11.35 3.76 -3.31
N LEU A 8 11.51 4.20 -2.06
CA LEU A 8 12.24 5.44 -1.73
C LEU A 8 13.67 5.19 -1.19
N GLY A 9 14.10 3.94 -1.11
CA GLY A 9 15.33 3.59 -0.40
C GLY A 9 15.24 3.97 1.09
N ARG A 10 16.37 4.38 1.69
CA ARG A 10 16.43 4.91 3.07
C ARG A 10 16.88 6.38 3.02
N PRO A 11 16.00 7.33 2.71
CA PRO A 11 16.37 8.75 2.61
C PRO A 11 17.10 9.25 3.87
N SER A 12 16.68 8.80 5.06
CA SER A 12 17.31 9.14 6.34
C SER A 12 18.78 8.72 6.48
N GLN A 13 19.28 7.79 5.66
CA GLN A 13 20.70 7.48 5.66
C GLN A 13 21.56 8.62 5.12
N TYR A 14 21.06 9.34 4.12
CA TYR A 14 21.79 10.45 3.50
C TYR A 14 21.52 11.78 4.23
N ASP A 15 20.28 12.01 4.64
CA ASP A 15 19.88 13.28 5.26
C ASP A 15 20.35 13.44 6.72
N GLU A 16 20.34 12.36 7.51
CA GLU A 16 20.67 12.40 8.95
C GLU A 16 22.06 11.83 9.29
N ARG A 17 22.92 11.60 8.27
CA ARG A 17 24.24 10.95 8.41
C ARG A 17 24.17 9.64 9.21
N THR A 18 23.16 8.82 8.95
CA THR A 18 22.96 7.56 9.67
C THR A 18 24.02 6.53 9.27
N SER A 19 24.76 5.97 10.24
CA SER A 19 25.68 4.86 10.04
C SER A 19 25.02 3.54 10.42
N HIS A 20 25.14 2.54 9.55
CA HIS A 20 24.60 1.19 9.74
C HIS A 20 25.73 0.17 9.87
N ASP A 21 25.74 -0.58 10.98
CA ASP A 21 26.55 -1.77 11.13
C ASP A 21 25.74 -3.00 10.68
N GLY A 22 26.10 -3.54 9.53
CA GLY A 22 25.44 -4.70 8.92
C GLY A 22 25.64 -6.02 9.68
N PHE A 23 26.69 -6.15 10.50
CA PHE A 23 26.95 -7.38 11.24
C PHE A 23 26.05 -7.48 12.48
N THR A 24 25.93 -6.40 13.24
CA THR A 24 25.09 -6.36 14.46
C THR A 24 23.71 -5.75 14.23
N ASN A 25 23.39 -5.36 12.99
CA ASN A 25 22.16 -4.68 12.58
C ASN A 25 21.85 -3.42 13.42
N LYS A 26 22.88 -2.68 13.83
CA LYS A 26 22.75 -1.45 14.62
C LYS A 26 22.74 -0.21 13.72
N TYR A 27 21.91 0.77 14.04
CA TYR A 27 21.87 2.06 13.34
C TYR A 27 22.24 3.17 14.30
N THR A 28 23.10 4.09 13.88
CA THR A 28 23.53 5.24 14.67
C THR A 28 23.31 6.52 13.89
N PHE A 29 22.63 7.50 14.48
CA PHE A 29 22.37 8.80 13.85
C PHE A 29 22.28 9.90 14.91
N MET A 30 22.31 11.15 14.46
CA MET A 30 22.18 12.32 15.32
C MET A 30 20.74 12.84 15.25
N HIS A 31 20.08 12.94 16.39
CA HIS A 31 18.74 13.53 16.51
C HIS A 31 18.77 14.53 17.67
N ASP A 32 18.36 15.78 17.44
CA ASP A 32 18.38 16.86 18.44
C ASP A 32 19.74 17.03 19.15
N ASN A 33 20.84 16.98 18.40
CA ASN A 33 22.23 17.00 18.90
C ASN A 33 22.59 15.85 19.86
N ARG A 34 21.79 14.78 19.92
CA ARG A 34 22.07 13.57 20.69
C ARG A 34 22.33 12.41 19.75
N LYS A 35 23.34 11.60 20.08
CA LYS A 35 23.64 10.37 19.33
C LYS A 35 22.66 9.28 19.74
N VAL A 36 21.79 8.89 18.83
CA VAL A 36 20.81 7.82 19.02
C VAL A 36 21.31 6.55 18.37
N THR A 37 21.19 5.41 19.07
CA THR A 37 21.56 4.09 18.55
C THR A 37 20.36 3.16 18.61
N LEU A 38 19.92 2.69 17.45
CA LEU A 38 18.88 1.66 17.34
C LEU A 38 19.55 0.28 17.35
N VAL A 39 19.11 -0.56 18.27
CA VAL A 39 19.57 -1.95 18.43
C VAL A 39 18.42 -2.88 18.02
N PRO A 40 18.69 -3.99 17.34
CA PRO A 40 17.66 -4.95 17.01
C PRO A 40 16.98 -5.48 18.28
N LEU A 41 15.66 -5.45 18.28
CA LEU A 41 14.85 -6.01 19.35
C LEU A 41 15.02 -7.52 19.42
N THR A 42 14.87 -8.07 20.62
CA THR A 42 14.82 -9.52 20.79
C THR A 42 13.51 -10.09 20.24
N PRO A 43 13.47 -11.36 19.80
CA PRO A 43 12.23 -11.96 19.28
C PRO A 43 11.02 -11.87 20.22
N LYS A 44 11.26 -11.88 21.54
CA LYS A 44 10.22 -11.71 22.56
C LYS A 44 9.63 -10.30 22.56
N GLN A 45 10.49 -9.27 22.52
CA GLN A 45 10.06 -7.87 22.45
C GLN A 45 9.30 -7.58 21.15
N VAL A 46 9.74 -8.13 20.02
CA VAL A 46 9.03 -7.98 18.74
C VAL A 46 7.63 -8.60 18.82
N HIS A 47 7.50 -9.76 19.47
CA HIS A 47 6.21 -10.41 19.65
C HIS A 47 5.27 -9.58 20.53
N GLU A 48 5.76 -9.06 21.65
CA GLU A 48 5.00 -8.19 22.55
C GLU A 48 4.56 -6.90 21.86
N ASP A 49 5.45 -6.23 21.11
CA ASP A 49 5.12 -5.02 20.34
C ASP A 49 4.10 -5.31 19.22
N GLN A 50 4.22 -6.46 18.54
CA GLN A 50 3.27 -6.83 17.49
C GLN A 50 1.87 -7.08 18.06
N VAL A 51 1.78 -7.73 19.23
CA VAL A 51 0.52 -7.93 19.95
C VAL A 51 -0.06 -6.58 20.39
N ARG A 52 0.78 -5.67 20.92
CA ARG A 52 0.34 -4.33 21.33
C ARG A 52 -0.24 -3.52 20.16
N LEU A 53 0.45 -3.50 19.01
CA LEU A 53 -0.02 -2.80 17.82
C LEU A 53 -1.32 -3.40 17.25
N GLN A 54 -1.49 -4.72 17.35
CA GLN A 54 -2.75 -5.37 16.95
C GLN A 54 -3.90 -4.98 17.89
N GLN A 55 -3.64 -4.95 19.20
CA GLN A 55 -4.61 -4.50 20.20
C GLN A 55 -4.99 -3.03 20.00
N GLU A 56 -4.02 -2.13 19.82
CA GLU A 56 -4.27 -0.71 19.54
C GLU A 56 -5.10 -0.51 18.28
N HIS A 57 -4.81 -1.25 17.21
CA HIS A 57 -5.59 -1.18 15.97
C HIS A 57 -6.99 -1.78 16.12
N GLU A 58 -7.15 -2.86 16.88
CA GLU A 58 -8.46 -3.43 17.23
C GLU A 58 -9.28 -2.50 18.13
N GLU A 59 -8.66 -1.86 19.11
CA GLU A 59 -9.30 -0.86 19.97
C GLU A 59 -9.72 0.36 19.15
N GLN A 60 -8.85 0.87 18.28
CA GLN A 60 -9.22 1.93 17.33
C GLN A 60 -10.37 1.51 16.40
N ARG A 61 -10.42 0.23 15.99
CA ARG A 61 -11.55 -0.32 15.21
C ARG A 61 -12.83 -0.47 16.04
N LYS A 62 -12.71 -0.84 17.32
CA LYS A 62 -13.83 -0.96 18.26
C LYS A 62 -14.40 0.40 18.63
N LEU A 63 -13.55 1.41 18.87
CA LEU A 63 -13.96 2.80 19.10
C LEU A 63 -14.67 3.36 17.85
N LYS A 64 -14.13 3.14 16.65
CA LYS A 64 -14.79 3.51 15.38
C LYS A 64 -16.04 2.67 15.05
N GLY A 65 -16.19 1.50 15.68
CA GLY A 65 -17.32 0.58 15.52
C GLY A 65 -18.47 0.87 16.50
N ALA A 66 -18.15 1.29 17.73
CA ALA A 66 -19.11 1.68 18.76
C ALA A 66 -19.86 2.97 18.37
N GLU A 67 -19.19 3.90 17.69
CA GLU A 67 -19.85 5.07 17.08
C GLU A 67 -20.83 4.70 15.93
N LYS A 68 -20.80 3.45 15.43
CA LYS A 68 -21.72 2.95 14.39
C LYS A 68 -22.85 2.07 14.94
N SER A 69 -22.88 1.74 16.24
CA SER A 69 -23.84 0.76 16.80
C SER A 69 -25.07 1.36 17.49
N GLU A 70 -25.22 2.68 17.62
CA GLU A 70 -26.51 3.30 17.95
C GLU A 70 -27.32 3.58 16.68
N GLY A 71 -27.98 2.55 16.14
CA GLY A 71 -28.84 2.74 14.97
C GLY A 71 -29.26 1.47 14.24
N LYS A 72 -29.63 0.41 14.95
CA LYS A 72 -30.42 -0.69 14.36
C LYS A 72 -31.61 -1.01 15.27
N LEU A 73 -32.71 -0.30 15.04
CA LEU A 73 -34.05 -0.78 15.37
C LEU A 73 -34.82 -0.86 14.06
N ALA A 74 -35.14 -2.10 13.68
CA ALA A 74 -36.05 -2.41 12.60
C ALA A 74 -37.44 -1.90 12.98
N LEU A 75 -38.06 -1.11 12.11
CA LEU A 75 -39.48 -0.85 12.17
C LEU A 75 -40.08 -1.11 10.80
N ASN A 76 -41.05 -2.04 10.83
CA ASN A 76 -41.95 -2.35 9.75
C ASN A 76 -42.78 -1.11 9.40
N ASP A 77 -43.03 -0.94 8.10
CA ASP A 77 -44.00 -0.01 7.59
C ASP A 77 -45.40 -0.33 8.14
N SER A 78 -46.00 0.62 8.86
CA SER A 78 -47.39 1.00 8.61
C SER A 78 -47.79 2.23 9.43
N ALA A 79 -48.46 3.15 8.71
CA ALA A 79 -49.49 4.08 9.17
C ALA A 79 -49.17 5.00 10.36
N LEU A 80 -49.11 6.30 10.09
CA LEU A 80 -50.19 7.25 10.42
C LEU A 80 -49.66 8.70 10.33
N GLU A 81 -50.34 9.49 9.51
CA GLU A 81 -50.12 10.92 9.32
C GLU A 81 -50.05 11.70 10.63
N LYS A 82 -49.00 12.51 10.82
CA LYS A 82 -49.12 13.79 11.56
C LYS A 82 -48.28 14.87 10.89
N ARG A 83 -49.00 15.76 10.18
CA ARG A 83 -48.58 17.11 9.81
C ARG A 83 -47.88 17.77 11.01
N THR A 84 -46.61 18.09 10.84
CA THR A 84 -45.96 19.16 11.61
C THR A 84 -45.13 19.98 10.62
N GLU A 85 -45.50 21.25 10.49
CA GLU A 85 -44.86 22.25 9.66
C GLU A 85 -43.41 22.44 10.12
N ARG A 86 -42.47 21.73 9.49
CA ARG A 86 -41.05 21.94 9.72
C ARG A 86 -40.55 23.01 8.77
N LYS A 87 -40.28 24.19 9.34
CA LYS A 87 -39.46 25.24 8.73
C LYS A 87 -38.28 24.58 8.02
N GLN A 88 -38.19 24.81 6.72
CA GLN A 88 -37.22 24.20 5.83
C GLN A 88 -35.83 24.75 6.18
N SER A 89 -35.11 24.09 7.10
CA SER A 89 -33.72 24.43 7.38
C SER A 89 -32.88 23.99 6.18
N MET A 90 -32.37 24.95 5.40
CA MET A 90 -31.49 24.77 4.23
C MET A 90 -30.08 24.25 4.58
N LEU A 91 -29.95 23.41 5.60
CA LEU A 91 -28.67 22.90 6.07
C LEU A 91 -28.60 21.40 5.82
N ALA A 92 -27.67 21.00 4.96
CA ALA A 92 -27.38 19.61 4.67
C ALA A 92 -26.91 18.92 5.96
N LYS A 93 -27.56 17.80 6.32
CA LYS A 93 -27.14 17.03 7.49
C LYS A 93 -25.81 16.35 7.17
N ALA A 94 -24.93 16.21 8.17
CA ALA A 94 -23.61 15.58 7.99
C ALA A 94 -23.67 14.18 7.35
N ARG A 95 -24.76 13.43 7.57
CA ARG A 95 -25.02 12.13 6.95
C ARG A 95 -25.26 12.22 5.43
N ASP A 96 -25.90 13.29 4.97
CA ASP A 96 -26.23 13.50 3.56
C ASP A 96 -24.97 13.94 2.80
N VAL A 97 -24.12 14.75 3.45
CA VAL A 97 -22.77 15.09 2.96
C VAL A 97 -21.88 13.85 2.91
N LYS A 98 -21.86 13.01 3.96
CA LYS A 98 -21.09 11.75 3.95
C LYS A 98 -21.55 10.79 2.86
N LYS A 99 -22.86 10.68 2.61
CA LYS A 99 -23.40 9.87 1.50
C LYS A 99 -23.00 10.42 0.14
N ALA A 100 -23.05 11.73 -0.05
CA ALA A 100 -22.59 12.39 -1.27
C ALA A 100 -21.07 12.22 -1.50
N LEU A 101 -20.26 12.28 -0.43
CA LEU A 101 -18.82 12.04 -0.51
C LEU A 101 -18.49 10.57 -0.83
N LEU A 102 -19.23 9.63 -0.22
CA LEU A 102 -19.12 8.20 -0.55
C LEU A 102 -19.53 7.92 -2.00
N SER A 103 -20.60 8.55 -2.50
CA SER A 103 -20.96 8.41 -3.92
C SER A 103 -19.88 8.97 -4.84
N TYR A 104 -19.23 10.08 -4.48
CA TYR A 104 -18.10 10.64 -5.24
C TYR A 104 -16.90 9.68 -5.29
N GLN A 105 -16.62 8.92 -4.23
CA GLN A 105 -15.58 7.88 -4.25
C GLN A 105 -15.89 6.77 -5.26
N HIS A 106 -17.15 6.33 -5.33
CA HIS A 106 -17.58 5.34 -6.31
C HIS A 106 -17.58 5.88 -7.75
N LEU A 107 -17.94 7.15 -7.95
CA LEU A 107 -17.86 7.84 -9.24
C LEU A 107 -16.43 7.92 -9.75
N LEU A 108 -15.47 8.29 -8.89
CA LEU A 108 -14.04 8.32 -9.25
C LEU A 108 -13.50 6.94 -9.65
N MET A 109 -13.97 5.88 -8.98
CA MET A 109 -13.52 4.53 -9.30
C MET A 109 -14.03 4.04 -10.66
N ILE A 110 -15.20 4.53 -11.10
CA ILE A 110 -15.75 4.28 -12.44
C ILE A 110 -15.02 5.14 -13.48
N GLU A 111 -14.73 6.40 -13.16
CA GLU A 111 -14.06 7.34 -14.07
C GLU A 111 -12.60 6.94 -14.37
N PHE A 112 -11.91 6.32 -13.41
CA PHE A 112 -10.52 5.87 -13.52
C PHE A 112 -10.36 4.34 -13.51
N GLU A 113 -11.32 3.61 -14.08
CA GLU A 113 -11.26 2.14 -14.17
C GLU A 113 -10.01 1.66 -14.93
N ASP A 114 -9.57 2.43 -15.93
CA ASP A 114 -8.38 2.19 -16.76
C ASP A 114 -7.05 2.28 -15.98
N MET A 115 -7.02 3.02 -14.87
CA MET A 115 -5.84 3.17 -14.01
C MET A 115 -5.61 1.94 -13.11
N PHE A 116 -6.63 1.11 -12.92
CA PHE A 116 -6.60 -0.07 -12.03
C PHE A 116 -7.13 -1.34 -12.71
N PRO A 117 -6.57 -1.76 -13.85
CA PRO A 117 -7.05 -2.94 -14.54
C PRO A 117 -6.75 -4.20 -13.72
N GLU A 118 -7.64 -5.20 -13.77
CA GLU A 118 -7.47 -6.49 -13.10
C GLU A 118 -6.24 -7.25 -13.63
N GLU A 119 -5.90 -7.05 -14.91
CA GLU A 119 -4.70 -7.56 -15.55
C GLU A 119 -3.88 -6.46 -16.22
N ILE A 120 -2.55 -6.61 -16.21
CA ILE A 120 -1.64 -5.68 -16.92
C ILE A 120 -2.00 -5.68 -18.42
N PRO A 121 -2.30 -4.53 -19.04
CA PRO A 121 -2.67 -4.46 -20.44
C PRO A 121 -1.54 -4.94 -21.35
N ASP A 122 -1.89 -5.48 -22.51
CA ASP A 122 -0.92 -5.85 -23.53
C ASP A 122 -0.34 -4.57 -24.17
N GLY A 123 0.97 -4.54 -24.38
CA GLY A 123 1.69 -3.41 -24.94
C GLY A 123 2.71 -2.79 -23.97
N LEU A 124 3.56 -1.93 -24.53
CA LEU A 124 4.46 -1.12 -23.72
C LEU A 124 3.66 0.04 -23.10
N PRO A 125 3.95 0.41 -21.85
CA PRO A 125 3.36 1.61 -21.27
C PRO A 125 3.70 2.83 -22.16
N PRO A 126 2.85 3.87 -22.16
CA PRO A 126 3.15 5.11 -22.87
C PRO A 126 4.55 5.62 -22.52
N ILE A 127 5.28 6.12 -23.52
CA ILE A 127 6.60 6.71 -23.32
C ILE A 127 6.44 7.87 -22.34
N ARG A 128 7.05 7.73 -21.15
CA ARG A 128 7.08 8.78 -20.14
C ARG A 128 8.32 9.63 -20.38
N GLY A 129 8.25 10.93 -20.10
CA GLY A 129 9.41 11.83 -20.24
C GLY A 129 10.58 11.54 -19.29
N ILE A 130 10.47 10.50 -18.45
CA ILE A 130 11.50 10.06 -17.52
C ILE A 130 11.82 8.60 -17.85
N GLU A 131 12.99 8.38 -18.44
CA GLU A 131 13.54 7.05 -18.70
C GLU A 131 14.47 6.62 -17.56
N HIS A 132 14.48 5.32 -17.25
CA HIS A 132 15.43 4.78 -16.28
C HIS A 132 16.81 4.67 -16.95
N GLN A 133 17.77 5.48 -16.53
CA GLN A 133 19.13 5.40 -17.03
C GLN A 133 19.97 4.46 -16.16
N ILE A 134 20.55 3.42 -16.77
CA ILE A 134 21.54 2.55 -16.12
C ILE A 134 22.93 3.13 -16.40
N ASN A 135 23.46 3.88 -15.45
CA ASN A 135 24.81 4.43 -15.55
C ASN A 135 25.85 3.33 -15.28
N LEU A 136 26.59 2.92 -16.31
CA LEU A 136 27.69 1.98 -16.18
C LEU A 136 28.96 2.72 -15.73
N ILE A 137 29.69 2.12 -14.79
CA ILE A 137 31.01 2.62 -14.40
C ILE A 137 32.02 2.15 -15.47
N PRO A 138 32.79 3.06 -16.11
CA PRO A 138 33.80 2.68 -17.10
C PRO A 138 34.78 1.66 -16.52
N GLY A 139 35.03 0.57 -17.25
CA GLY A 139 35.91 -0.52 -16.82
C GLY A 139 35.27 -1.56 -15.89
N SER A 140 34.00 -1.40 -15.48
CA SER A 140 33.31 -2.43 -14.72
C SER A 140 32.89 -3.62 -15.61
N PRO A 141 33.12 -4.88 -15.17
CA PRO A 141 32.68 -6.04 -15.92
C PRO A 141 31.17 -6.24 -15.76
N LEU A 142 30.46 -6.42 -16.87
CA LEU A 142 29.04 -6.77 -16.83
C LEU A 142 28.86 -8.16 -16.19
N PRO A 143 27.86 -8.35 -15.31
CA PRO A 143 27.64 -9.63 -14.65
C PRO A 143 27.15 -10.68 -15.65
N ASN A 144 28.06 -11.52 -16.13
CA ASN A 144 27.75 -12.70 -16.95
C ASN A 144 27.97 -13.97 -16.12
N LYS A 145 26.95 -14.38 -15.36
CA LYS A 145 26.98 -15.61 -14.54
C LYS A 145 26.10 -16.67 -15.18
N ALA A 146 26.56 -17.92 -15.17
CA ALA A 146 25.74 -19.06 -15.60
C ALA A 146 24.45 -19.11 -14.77
N PRO A 147 23.29 -19.45 -15.39
CA PRO A 147 22.03 -19.57 -14.66
C PRO A 147 22.13 -20.57 -13.50
N TYR A 148 21.55 -20.22 -12.35
CA TYR A 148 21.50 -21.13 -11.21
C TYR A 148 20.79 -22.45 -11.55
N ARG A 149 21.34 -23.57 -11.06
CA ARG A 149 20.71 -24.89 -11.18
C ARG A 149 19.37 -24.90 -10.43
N ARG A 150 18.29 -25.19 -11.13
CA ARG A 150 16.94 -25.25 -10.54
C ARG A 150 16.69 -26.60 -9.87
N VAL A 151 16.12 -26.58 -8.67
CA VAL A 151 15.62 -27.77 -7.97
C VAL A 151 14.22 -28.10 -8.50
N PRO A 152 13.90 -29.36 -8.84
CA PRO A 152 12.62 -29.75 -9.43
C PRO A 152 11.41 -29.72 -8.47
N ARG A 153 11.54 -29.21 -7.23
CA ARG A 153 10.43 -29.23 -6.26
C ARG A 153 9.45 -28.07 -6.48
N LYS A 154 8.20 -28.48 -6.72
CA LYS A 154 7.01 -27.71 -7.15
C LYS A 154 7.14 -27.12 -8.56
N PRO A 155 6.10 -27.25 -9.41
CA PRO A 155 6.06 -26.59 -10.70
C PRO A 155 5.82 -25.09 -10.46
N ARG A 156 6.87 -24.34 -10.16
CA ARG A 156 6.81 -22.89 -10.34
C ARG A 156 6.70 -22.67 -11.84
N ASN A 157 5.54 -22.20 -12.29
CA ASN A 157 5.24 -21.97 -13.70
C ASN A 157 5.99 -20.74 -14.24
N TYR A 158 7.32 -20.78 -14.20
CA TYR A 158 8.18 -19.75 -14.75
C TYR A 158 8.05 -19.67 -16.27
N LYS A 159 7.84 -20.81 -16.93
CA LYS A 159 7.61 -20.88 -18.38
C LYS A 159 6.36 -20.06 -18.75
N GLY A 160 5.23 -20.29 -18.07
CA GLY A 160 4.00 -19.54 -18.28
C GLY A 160 4.11 -18.05 -17.93
N LYS A 161 4.85 -17.71 -16.88
CA LYS A 161 5.15 -16.29 -16.57
C LYS A 161 5.99 -15.63 -17.66
N TRP A 162 7.03 -16.33 -18.13
CA TRP A 162 7.89 -15.85 -19.22
C TRP A 162 7.11 -15.68 -20.52
N THR A 163 6.30 -16.67 -20.91
CA THR A 163 5.49 -16.58 -22.12
C THR A 163 4.45 -15.47 -22.03
N ASN A 164 3.83 -15.27 -20.86
CA ASN A 164 2.91 -14.16 -20.64
C ASN A 164 3.61 -12.80 -20.78
N CYS A 165 4.81 -12.63 -20.19
CA CYS A 165 5.60 -11.42 -20.36
C CYS A 165 5.95 -11.17 -21.84
N LEU A 166 6.43 -12.19 -22.56
CA LEU A 166 6.79 -12.09 -23.97
C LEU A 166 5.60 -11.74 -24.87
N ARG A 167 4.42 -12.28 -24.57
CA ARG A 167 3.17 -11.92 -25.23
C ARG A 167 2.83 -10.44 -24.99
N LYS A 168 2.88 -9.99 -23.74
CA LYS A 168 2.54 -8.62 -23.34
C LYS A 168 3.43 -7.55 -23.99
N VAL A 169 4.72 -7.83 -24.18
CA VAL A 169 5.64 -6.88 -24.84
C VAL A 169 5.59 -6.93 -26.37
N GLY A 170 4.69 -7.74 -26.96
CA GLY A 170 4.56 -7.86 -28.41
C GLY A 170 5.71 -8.61 -29.11
N CYS A 171 6.56 -9.32 -28.35
CA CYS A 171 7.69 -10.09 -28.90
C CYS A 171 7.28 -11.44 -29.49
N MET A 172 6.08 -11.93 -29.17
CA MET A 172 5.50 -13.12 -29.79
C MET A 172 4.40 -12.68 -30.76
N LYS A 173 4.70 -12.72 -32.07
CA LYS A 173 3.65 -12.71 -33.10
C LYS A 173 2.97 -14.08 -33.09
N ALA A 174 1.65 -14.08 -33.07
CA ALA A 174 0.83 -15.27 -33.28
C ALA A 174 1.06 -15.85 -34.68
#